data_AF-X1L096-F1
#
_entry.id   AF-X1L096-F1
#
_cell.length_a   1.000
_cell.length_b   1.000
_cell.length_c   1.000
_cell.angle_alpha   90.00
_cell.angle_beta   90.00
_cell.angle_gamma   90.00
#
_symmetry.space_group_name_H-M   'P 1'
#
loop_
_entity.id
_entity.type
_entity.pdbx_description
1 polymer ?
#
loop_
_entity_poly.entity_id
_entity_poly.type
_entity_poly.pdbx_seq_one_letter_code
_entity_poly.pdbx_strand_id
1 'polypeptide(L)'
;KTILLLAAYLHDIGYSVPYRGDYVGNISHQALKIKLHSDVGAKVTEEVLETMGIEPEVVRKVSYLVSVHHREHIEDRHLKMFLQADKV
;
A
#
# COMPACT_ATOMS: atom_id res chain seq x y z
N LYS A 1 2.62 -14.15 -8.96
CA LYS A 1 1.89 -13.21 -9.84
C LYS A 1 0.74 -12.52 -9.10
N THR A 2 -0.12 -13.26 -8.39
CA THR A 2 -1.25 -12.73 -7.60
C THR A 2 -0.87 -11.64 -6.59
N ILE A 3 0.20 -11.83 -5.81
CA ILE A 3 0.68 -10.85 -4.82
C ILE A 3 0.98 -9.48 -5.46
N LEU A 4 1.70 -9.46 -6.57
CA LEU A 4 2.07 -8.22 -7.25
C LEU A 4 0.85 -7.51 -7.87
N LEU A 5 -0.12 -8.27 -8.39
CA LEU A 5 -1.37 -7.72 -8.90
C LEU A 5 -2.20 -7.09 -7.77
N LEU A 6 -2.38 -7.80 -6.66
CA LEU A 6 -3.10 -7.27 -5.50
C LEU A 6 -2.41 -6.02 -4.93
N ALA A 7 -1.08 -6.03 -4.83
CA ALA A 7 -0.32 -4.85 -4.43
C ALA A 7 -0.55 -3.68 -5.39
N ALA A 8 -0.56 -3.92 -6.71
CA ALA A 8 -0.78 -2.88 -7.71
C ALA A 8 -2.18 -2.28 -7.61
N TYR A 9 -3.21 -3.09 -7.33
CA TYR A 9 -4.57 -2.60 -7.11
C TYR A 9 -4.75 -1.80 -5.82
N LEU A 10 -3.96 -2.08 -4.78
CA LEU A 10 -4.23 -1.60 -3.43
C LEU A 10 -3.19 -0.59 -2.90
N HIS A 11 -2.06 -0.38 -3.57
CA HIS A 11 -0.98 0.46 -3.02
C HIS A 11 -1.41 1.89 -2.64
N ASP A 12 -2.27 2.48 -3.46
CA ASP A 12 -2.79 3.83 -3.27
C ASP A 12 -4.09 3.91 -2.45
N ILE A 13 -4.60 2.77 -1.94
CA ILE A 13 -5.87 2.74 -1.20
C ILE A 13 -5.86 3.67 0.02
N GLY A 14 -4.68 3.87 0.60
CA GLY A 14 -4.46 4.74 1.75
C GLY A 14 -4.83 6.21 1.52
N TYR A 15 -4.83 6.70 0.27
CA TYR A 15 -5.23 8.08 -0.04
C TYR A 15 -6.70 8.35 0.26
N SER A 16 -7.55 7.31 0.17
CA SER A 16 -8.99 7.40 0.41
C SER A 16 -9.38 7.16 1.87
N VAL A 17 -8.41 7.02 2.78
CA VAL A 17 -8.68 6.78 4.20
C VAL A 17 -9.03 8.10 4.91
N PRO A 18 -10.09 8.14 5.74
CA PRO A 18 -10.44 9.33 6.52
C PRO A 18 -9.35 9.78 7.47
N TYR A 19 -9.05 11.08 7.49
CA TYR A 19 -8.08 11.71 8.38
C TYR A 19 -8.51 13.15 8.72
N ARG A 20 -8.74 13.42 10.01
CA ARG A 20 -9.06 14.76 10.57
C ARG A 20 -10.17 15.53 9.82
N GLY A 21 -11.25 14.85 9.45
CA GLY A 21 -12.43 15.47 8.81
C GLY A 21 -12.34 15.56 7.28
N ASP A 22 -11.30 15.01 6.67
CA ASP A 22 -11.14 14.87 5.23
C ASP A 22 -10.45 13.52 4.91
N TYR A 23 -9.78 13.38 3.77
CA TYR A 23 -9.02 12.21 3.35
C TYR A 23 -7.50 12.44 3.40
N VAL A 24 -6.73 11.36 3.56
CA VAL A 24 -5.25 11.40 3.52
C VAL A 24 -4.75 12.04 2.21
N GLY A 25 -5.41 11.79 1.08
CA GLY A 25 -5.09 12.40 -0.21
C GLY A 25 -5.08 13.93 -0.22
N ASN A 26 -5.83 14.55 0.67
CA ASN A 26 -6.00 16.01 0.75
C ASN A 26 -5.00 16.69 1.71
N ILE A 27 -4.11 15.94 2.34
CA ILE A 27 -3.05 16.50 3.20
C ILE A 27 -2.10 17.37 2.37
N SER A 28 -1.86 18.62 2.74
CA SER A 28 -0.94 19.50 2.00
C SER A 28 0.54 19.13 2.20
N HIS A 29 0.91 18.65 3.38
CA HIS A 29 2.29 18.28 3.71
C HIS A 29 2.70 16.93 3.09
N GLN A 30 3.46 16.97 1.99
CA GLN A 30 3.78 15.80 1.16
C GLN A 30 4.42 14.64 1.94
N ALA A 31 5.43 14.90 2.76
CA ALA A 31 6.06 13.81 3.52
C ALA A 31 5.11 13.13 4.52
N LEU A 32 4.12 13.88 5.04
CA LEU A 32 3.10 13.33 5.93
C LEU A 32 2.07 12.53 5.12
N LYS A 33 1.63 13.06 3.98
CA LYS A 33 0.75 12.37 3.04
C LYS A 33 1.35 11.03 2.60
N ILE A 34 2.61 11.05 2.16
CA ILE A 34 3.33 9.86 1.69
C ILE A 34 3.41 8.82 2.82
N LYS A 35 3.83 9.24 4.01
CA LYS A 35 3.90 8.33 5.15
C LYS A 35 2.54 7.74 5.50
N LEU A 36 1.53 8.59 5.63
CA LEU A 36 0.21 8.15 6.09
C LEU A 36 -0.45 7.21 5.11
N HIS A 37 -0.48 7.50 3.81
CA HIS A 37 -1.21 6.62 2.88
C HIS A 37 -0.57 5.22 2.84
N SER A 38 0.77 5.10 2.90
CA SER A 38 1.43 3.79 2.95
C SER A 38 1.12 3.06 4.27
N ASP A 39 1.21 3.74 5.42
CA ASP A 39 1.00 3.16 6.75
C ASP A 39 -0.45 2.71 6.96
N VAL A 40 -1.42 3.57 6.61
CA VAL A 40 -2.86 3.27 6.77
C VAL A 40 -3.37 2.38 5.64
N GLY A 41 -2.84 2.53 4.43
CA GLY A 41 -3.18 1.71 3.27
C GLY A 41 -2.81 0.26 3.49
N ALA A 42 -1.69 -0.02 4.16
CA ALA A 42 -1.30 -1.37 4.54
C ALA A 42 -2.35 -2.04 5.46
N LYS A 43 -2.85 -1.32 6.47
CA LYS A 43 -3.88 -1.84 7.39
C LYS A 43 -5.20 -2.10 6.67
N VAL A 44 -5.65 -1.15 5.85
CA VAL A 44 -6.87 -1.33 5.04
C VAL A 44 -6.71 -2.50 4.08
N THR A 45 -5.52 -2.69 3.51
CA THR A 45 -5.21 -3.84 2.66
C THR A 45 -5.31 -5.16 3.42
N GLU A 46 -4.83 -5.23 4.66
CA GLU A 46 -5.03 -6.41 5.53
C GLU A 46 -6.52 -6.71 5.68
N GLU A 47 -7.30 -5.72 6.13
CA GLU A 47 -8.74 -5.88 6.39
C GLU A 47 -9.53 -6.30 5.15
N VAL A 48 -9.25 -5.68 3.99
CA VAL A 48 -9.92 -6.00 2.72
C VAL A 48 -9.61 -7.43 2.30
N LEU A 49 -8.34 -7.84 2.32
CA LEU A 49 -7.95 -9.17 1.85
C LEU A 49 -8.40 -10.27 2.82
N GLU A 50 -8.36 -10.01 4.12
CA GLU A 50 -8.92 -10.92 5.14
C GLU A 50 -10.42 -11.11 4.94
N THR A 51 -11.16 -10.02 4.70
CA THR A 51 -12.61 -10.06 4.42
C THR A 51 -12.93 -10.85 3.14
N MET A 52 -12.05 -10.77 2.14
CA MET A 52 -12.15 -11.53 0.89
C MET A 52 -11.76 -13.02 1.05
N GLY A 53 -11.36 -13.45 2.24
CA GLY A 53 -10.94 -14.84 2.51
C GLY A 53 -9.60 -15.21 1.87
N ILE A 54 -8.73 -14.21 1.62
CA ILE A 54 -7.41 -14.45 1.05
C ILE A 54 -6.50 -15.10 2.09
N GLU A 55 -5.63 -15.99 1.62
CA GLU A 55 -4.72 -16.75 2.46
C GLU A 55 -3.80 -15.83 3.29
N PRO A 56 -3.61 -16.07 4.61
CA PRO A 56 -2.90 -15.14 5.50
C PRO A 56 -1.46 -14.81 5.05
N GLU A 57 -0.77 -15.74 4.38
CA GLU A 57 0.56 -15.46 3.84
C GLU A 57 0.53 -14.43 2.70
N VAL A 58 -0.49 -14.51 1.84
CA VAL A 58 -0.69 -13.54 0.75
C VAL A 58 -1.06 -12.18 1.33
N VAL A 59 -1.96 -12.13 2.32
CA VAL A 59 -2.31 -10.89 3.04
C VAL A 59 -1.05 -10.20 3.57
N ARG A 60 -0.25 -10.89 4.38
CA ARG A 60 0.98 -10.34 4.96
C ARG A 60 1.94 -9.79 3.90
N LYS A 61 2.12 -10.52 2.79
CA LYS A 61 3.02 -10.10 1.71
C LYS A 61 2.52 -8.86 0.97
N VAL A 62 1.22 -8.79 0.67
CA VAL A 62 0.64 -7.64 -0.04
C VAL A 62 0.67 -6.40 0.85
N SER A 63 0.22 -6.51 2.10
CA SER A 63 0.20 -5.39 3.04
C SER A 63 1.60 -4.86 3.35
N TYR A 64 2.59 -5.76 3.43
CA TYR A 64 3.99 -5.36 3.51
C TYR A 64 4.40 -4.51 2.30
N LEU A 65 4.13 -4.96 1.06
CA LEU A 65 4.45 -4.20 -0.15
C LEU A 65 3.78 -2.81 -0.15
N VAL A 66 2.51 -2.72 0.23
CA VAL A 66 1.81 -1.44 0.39
C VAL A 66 2.48 -0.54 1.45
N SER A 67 3.00 -1.09 2.55
CA SER A 67 3.63 -0.26 3.60
C SER A 67 4.99 0.35 3.20
N VAL A 68 5.65 -0.18 2.16
CA VAL A 68 7.02 0.19 1.81
C VAL A 68 7.18 0.71 0.38
N HIS A 69 6.12 0.77 -0.43
CA HIS A 69 6.23 1.12 -1.85
C HIS A 69 6.69 2.55 -2.13
N HIS A 70 6.68 3.47 -1.17
CA HIS A 70 7.30 4.78 -1.35
C HIS A 70 8.76 4.86 -0.88
N ARG A 71 9.33 3.78 -0.34
CA ARG A 71 10.73 3.80 0.15
C ARG A 71 11.70 3.66 -1.02
N GLU A 72 12.68 4.55 -1.11
CA GLU A 72 13.65 4.56 -2.23
C GLU A 72 14.71 3.44 -2.14
N HIS A 73 14.87 2.83 -0.96
CA HIS A 73 15.83 1.76 -0.73
C HIS A 73 15.14 0.52 -0.18
N ILE A 74 14.87 -0.48 -1.04
CA ILE A 74 14.41 -1.78 -0.58
C ILE A 74 15.18 -2.92 -1.26
N GLU A 75 15.62 -3.89 -0.46
CA GLU A 75 16.41 -5.06 -0.89
C GLU A 75 15.56 -6.18 -1.52
N ASP A 76 14.22 -6.11 -1.40
CA ASP A 76 13.30 -7.13 -1.89
C ASP A 76 13.09 -7.05 -3.42
N ARG A 77 13.35 -8.17 -4.11
CA ARG A 77 13.22 -8.30 -5.56
C ARG A 77 11.78 -8.12 -6.05
N HIS A 78 10.77 -8.54 -5.30
CA HIS A 78 9.36 -8.36 -5.68
C HIS A 78 8.96 -6.88 -5.64
N LEU A 79 9.49 -6.17 -4.68
CA LEU A 79 9.27 -4.75 -4.49
C LEU A 79 9.99 -3.92 -5.54
N LYS A 80 11.20 -4.33 -5.95
CA LYS A 80 11.88 -3.71 -7.11
C LYS A 80 11.04 -3.81 -8.40
N MET A 81 10.40 -4.95 -8.64
CA MET A 81 9.48 -5.10 -9.79
C MET A 81 8.22 -4.25 -9.60
N PHE A 82 7.69 -4.17 -8.38
CA PHE A 82 6.53 -3.36 -8.04
C PHE A 82 6.77 -1.86 -8.33
N LEU A 83 7.87 -1.30 -7.80
CA LEU A 83 8.24 0.11 -8.01
C LEU A 83 8.49 0.48 -9.47
N GLN A 84 8.90 -0.49 -10.30
CA GLN A 84 9.09 -0.26 -11.74
C GLN A 84 7.75 -0.18 -12.49
N ALA A 85 6.73 -0.89 -12.02
CA ALA A 85 5.41 -0.88 -12.65
C ALA A 85 4.60 0.38 -12.32
N ASP A 86 4.90 1.03 -11.19
CA ASP A 86 4.22 2.25 -10.71
C ASP A 86 4.60 3.53 -11.48
N LYS A 87 5.79 3.59 -12.09
CA LYS A 87 6.35 4.82 -12.71
C LYS A 87 5.87 5.11 -14.16
N VAL A 88 4.72 4.60 -14.59
CA VAL A 88 4.22 4.72 -15.98
C VAL A 88 3.14 5.79 -16.11
#